data_AF-A0A8J2LCX0-F1
#
_entry.id   AF-A0A8J2LCX0-F1
#
_cell.length_a   1.000
_cell.length_b   1.000
_cell.length_c   1.000
_cell.angle_alpha   90.00
_cell.angle_beta   90.00
_cell.angle_gamma   90.00
#
_symmetry.space_group_name_H-M   'P 1'
#
loop_
_entity.id
_entity.type
_entity.pdbx_description
1 polymer ?
#
loop_
_entity_poly.entity_id
_entity_poly.type
_entity_poly.pdbx_seq_one_letter_code
_entity_poly.pdbx_strand_id
1 'polypeptide(L)' 'MNGITLALDGNRISDELQSGHRLAKPELCNPLIFSWLLKCWEIKPEDRPTFAEAKDFFRSQIAQNWKNEYENVL' A
#
# COMPACT_ATOMS: atom_id res chain seq x y z
N MET A 1 7.69 -15.47 -6.69
CA MET A 1 6.66 -16.23 -5.94
C MET A 1 6.36 -15.49 -4.64
N ASN A 2 5.53 -14.45 -4.66
CA ASN A 2 5.22 -13.65 -3.46
C ASN A 2 3.71 -13.66 -3.18
N GLY A 3 3.09 -14.83 -3.25
CA GLY A 3 1.71 -15.02 -2.87
C GLY A 3 1.65 -15.47 -1.42
N ILE A 4 1.19 -14.62 -0.52
CA ILE A 4 0.63 -15.03 0.79
C ILE A 4 -0.72 -15.72 0.54
N THR A 5 -0.75 -16.64 -0.43
CA THR A 5 -1.93 -17.38 -0.87
C THR A 5 -1.70 -18.85 -0.58
N LEU A 6 -1.37 -19.18 0.67
CA LEU A 6 -1.38 -20.54 1.21
C LEU A 6 -1.75 -20.44 2.70
N ALA A 7 -3.06 -20.39 2.96
CA ALA A 7 -3.71 -20.69 4.23
C ALA A 7 -2.99 -20.20 5.51
N LEU A 8 -2.97 -18.89 5.73
CA LEU A 8 -2.80 -18.35 7.08
C LEU A 8 -4.20 -18.29 7.71
N ASP A 9 -4.39 -18.98 8.83
CA ASP A 9 -5.55 -18.71 9.67
C ASP A 9 -5.42 -17.31 10.31
N GLY A 10 -6.51 -16.79 10.88
CA GLY A 10 -6.55 -15.41 11.38
C GLY A 10 -5.48 -15.09 12.43
N ASN A 11 -5.05 -16.09 13.20
CA ASN A 11 -4.01 -15.91 14.22
C ASN A 11 -2.64 -15.66 13.58
N ARG A 12 -2.27 -16.47 12.59
CA ARG A 12 -1.00 -16.29 11.88
C ARG A 12 -0.94 -14.95 11.14
N ILE A 13 -2.06 -14.46 10.62
CA ILE A 13 -2.12 -13.13 9.99
C ILE A 13 -1.84 -12.02 11.02
N SER A 14 -2.40 -12.12 12.22
CA SER A 14 -2.16 -11.14 13.28
C SER A 14 -0.68 -11.07 13.66
N ASP A 15 -0.04 -12.22 13.86
CA ASP A 15 1.38 -12.29 14.25
C ASP A 15 2.30 -11.67 13.19
N GLU A 16 2.05 -11.96 11.91
CA GLU A 16 2.79 -11.37 10.79
C GLU A 16 2.58 -9.84 10.71
N LEU A 17 1.37 -9.35 10.94
CA LEU A 17 1.11 -7.91 10.95
C LEU A 17 1.80 -7.21 12.14
N GLN A 18 1.85 -7.86 13.30
CA GLN A 18 2.55 -7.34 14.49
C GLN A 18 4.07 -7.38 14.34
N SER A 19 4.62 -8.34 13.58
CA SER A 19 6.06 -8.41 13.26
C SER A 19 6.50 -7.35 12.23
N GLY A 20 5.55 -6.62 11.64
CA GLY A 20 5.79 -5.59 10.64
C GLY A 20 5.70 -6.11 9.20
N HIS A 21 5.34 -7.37 8.97
CA HIS A 21 5.14 -7.89 7.63
C HIS A 21 3.96 -7.19 6.94
N ARG A 22 4.14 -6.83 5.67
CA ARG A 22 3.09 -6.20 4.83
C ARG A 22 3.08 -6.85 3.46
N LEU A 23 1.97 -6.64 2.74
CA LEU A 23 1.84 -7.10 1.36
C LEU A 23 2.94 -6.51 0.49
N ALA A 24 3.46 -7.31 -0.44
CA ALA A 24 4.40 -6.84 -1.44
C ALA A 24 3.71 -5.86 -2.41
N LYS A 25 4.50 -4.95 -3.01
CA LYS A 25 4.02 -4.01 -4.03
C LYS A 25 3.46 -4.81 -5.23
N PRO A 26 2.23 -4.54 -5.68
CA PRO A 26 1.75 -5.06 -6.95
C PRO A 26 2.63 -4.56 -8.11
N GLU A 27 2.80 -5.37 -9.16
CA GLU A 27 3.67 -5.06 -10.30
C GLU A 27 3.37 -3.69 -10.90
N LEU A 28 2.09 -3.46 -11.23
CA LEU A 28 1.60 -2.23 -11.87
C LEU A 28 1.25 -1.09 -10.90
N CYS A 29 1.53 -1.24 -9.60
CA CYS A 29 1.25 -0.20 -8.64
C CYS A 29 2.35 0.88 -8.67
N ASN A 30 1.94 2.14 -8.81
CA ASN A 30 2.82 3.30 -8.71
C ASN A 30 3.60 3.28 -7.38
N PRO A 31 4.94 3.48 -7.39
CA PRO A 31 5.76 3.42 -6.18
C PRO A 31 5.36 4.41 -5.08
N LEU A 32 4.93 5.63 -5.44
CA LEU A 32 4.49 6.65 -4.47
C LEU A 32 3.16 6.29 -3.83
N ILE A 33 2.24 5.70 -4.61
CA ILE A 33 0.98 5.19 -4.04
C ILE A 33 1.27 4.06 -3.06
N PHE A 34 2.16 3.13 -3.42
CA PHE A 34 2.50 2.03 -2.53
C PHE A 34 3.22 2.48 -1.24
N SER A 35 4.13 3.45 -1.32
CA SER A 35 4.76 4.00 -0.11
C SER A 35 3.74 4.68 0.81
N TRP A 36 2.73 5.34 0.24
CA TRP A 36 1.62 5.89 1.02
C TRP A 36 0.75 4.81 1.67
N LEU A 37 0.48 3.70 0.98
CA LEU A 37 -0.22 2.55 1.55
C LEU A 37 0.56 1.91 2.71
N LEU A 38 1.89 1.82 2.62
CA LEU A 38 2.73 1.39 3.75
C LEU A 38 2.56 2.30 4.97
N LYS A 39 2.48 3.63 4.75
CA LYS A 39 2.20 4.60 5.83
C LYS A 39 0.81 4.37 6.46
N CYS A 40 -0.20 4.01 5.67
CA CYS A 40 -1.52 3.63 6.19
C CYS A 40 -1.48 2.36 7.06
N TRP A 41 -0.45 1.52 6.88
CA TRP A 41 -0.26 0.27 7.60
C TRP A 41 0.83 0.35 8.67
N GLU A 42 1.17 1.54 9.17
CA GLU A 42 2.07 1.66 10.31
C GLU A 42 1.57 0.88 11.52
N ILE A 43 2.52 0.26 12.23
CA ILE A 43 2.23 -0.56 13.42
C ILE A 43 1.53 0.32 14.46
N LYS A 44 2.10 1.49 14.72
CA LYS A 44 1.56 2.48 15.64
C LYS A 44 0.41 3.25 14.97
N PRO A 45 -0.81 3.23 15.55
CA PRO A 45 -1.95 3.95 14.98
C PRO A 45 -1.71 5.46 14.79
N GLU A 46 -0.95 6.08 15.69
CA GLU A 46 -0.63 7.51 15.66
C GLU A 46 0.31 7.92 14.51
N ASP A 47 1.06 6.99 13.94
CA ASP A 47 1.96 7.25 12.80
C ASP A 47 1.21 7.15 11.45
N ARG A 48 -0.03 6.64 11.46
CA ARG A 48 -0.86 6.50 10.26
C ARG A 48 -1.36 7.88 9.81
N PRO A 49 -1.43 8.13 8.49
CA PRO A 49 -1.98 9.37 7.99
C PRO A 49 -3.47 9.46 8.31
N THR A 50 -3.93 10.68 8.56
CA THR A 50 -5.34 11.01 8.62
C THR A 50 -5.98 10.90 7.25
N PHE A 51 -7.31 10.77 7.22
CA PHE A 51 -8.05 10.83 5.96
C PHE A 51 -7.90 12.18 5.23
N ALA A 52 -7.67 13.27 5.95
CA ALA A 52 -7.42 14.58 5.35
C ALA A 52 -6.11 14.57 4.54
N GLU A 53 -5.03 14.08 5.15
CA GLU A 53 -3.73 13.93 4.47
C GLU A 53 -3.82 12.97 3.30
N ALA A 54 -4.53 11.84 3.45
CA ALA A 54 -4.71 10.87 2.37
C ALA A 54 -5.43 11.52 1.17
N LYS A 55 -6.53 12.24 1.42
CA LYS A 55 -7.26 12.96 0.37
C LYS A 55 -6.35 13.93 -0.38
N ASP A 56 -5.57 14.73 0.32
CA ASP A 56 -4.70 15.73 -0.30
C ASP A 56 -3.56 15.08 -1.08
N PHE A 57 -2.94 14.02 -0.54
CA PHE A 57 -1.95 13.20 -1.23
C PHE A 57 -2.53 12.64 -2.54
N PHE A 58 -3.63 11.90 -2.48
CA PHE A 58 -4.20 11.27 -3.67
C PHE A 58 -4.59 12.33 -4.69
N ARG A 59 -5.27 13.43 -4.32
CA ARG A 59 -5.60 14.50 -5.28
C ARG A 59 -4.37 15.01 -6.05
N SER A 60 -3.20 15.12 -5.40
CA SER A 60 -1.96 15.53 -6.06
C SER A 60 -1.42 14.48 -7.04
N GLN A 61 -1.47 13.20 -6.68
CA GLN A 61 -0.91 12.10 -7.49
C GLN A 61 -1.80 11.73 -8.68
N ILE A 62 -3.10 11.72 -8.45
CA ILE A 62 -4.15 11.43 -9.43
C ILE A 62 -4.07 12.39 -10.62
N ALA A 63 -3.86 13.68 -10.34
CA ALA A 63 -3.84 14.71 -11.35
C ALA A 63 -2.58 14.70 -12.23
N GLN A 64 -1.49 14.08 -11.78
CA GLN A 64 -0.19 14.19 -12.45
C GLN A 64 0.25 12.93 -13.20
N ASN A 65 -0.09 11.72 -12.72
CA ASN A 65 0.69 10.53 -13.09
C ASN A 65 -0.09 9.34 -13.65
N TRP A 66 -1.42 9.38 -13.73
CA TRP A 66 -2.21 8.22 -14.17
C TRP A 66 -2.21 7.93 -15.66
N LYS A 67 -1.96 8.93 -16.52
CA LYS A 67 -1.86 8.72 -17.96
C LYS A 67 -0.53 8.09 -18.40
N ASN A 68 0.57 8.47 -17.74
CA ASN A 68 1.91 8.16 -18.26
C ASN A 68 2.38 6.72 -17.97
N GLU A 69 1.88 6.06 -16.92
CA GLU A 69 2.38 4.74 -16.52
C GLU A 69 1.60 3.57 -17.16
N TYR A 70 0.32 3.74 -17.54
CA TYR A 70 -0.47 2.66 -18.17
C TYR A 70 -0.41 2.68 -19.71
N GLU A 71 -0.20 3.83 -20.33
CA GLU A 71 -0.07 3.96 -21.79
C GLU A 71 1.25 3.37 -22.34
N ASN A 72 2.26 3.16 -21.49
CA ASN A 72 3.56 2.57 -21.88
C ASN A 72 3.64 1.04 -21.66
N VAL A 73 2.57 0.42 -21.16
CA VAL A 73 2.50 -1.03 -20.85
C VAL A 73 1.49 -1.76 -21.75
N LEU A 74 0.71 -1.02 -22.56
CA LEU A 74 -0.09 -1.51 -23.69
C LEU A 74 0.59 -1.12 -25.01
#